data_AF-A0A336MA87-F1
#
_entry.id   AF-A0A336MA87-F1
#
_cell.length_a   1.000
_cell.length_b   1.000
_cell.length_c   1.000
_cell.angle_alpha   90.00
_cell.angle_beta   90.00
_cell.angle_gamma   90.00
#
_symmetry.space_group_name_H-M   'P 1'
#
loop_
_entity.id
_entity.type
_entity.pdbx_description
1 polymer ?
#
loop_
_entity_poly.entity_id
_entity_poly.type
_entity_poly.pdbx_seq_one_letter_code
_entity_poly.pdbx_strand_id
1 'polypeptide(L)'
;MTLEALNESVEEAMCELLKSLDTSCLVSPTMMEQGFQRVYDDMTDIAIDIPLAYIILDRFLQRCYRAGFISDKLIKNQPTRGRKRFVSEGDGGLFKPQNMQMREFNKQV
;
A
#
# COMPACT_ATOMS: atom_id res chain seq x y z
N MET A 1 -5.76 -3.84 13.94
CA MET A 1 -4.66 -3.78 12.96
C MET A 1 -4.48 -2.34 12.47
N THR A 2 -3.30 -1.97 11.94
CA THR A 2 -3.00 -0.59 11.47
C THR A 2 -4.03 -0.06 10.47
N LEU A 3 -4.50 -0.94 9.56
CA LEU A 3 -5.53 -0.61 8.58
C LEU A 3 -6.93 -0.42 9.19
N GLU A 4 -7.23 -1.03 10.34
CA GLU A 4 -8.53 -0.92 11.02
C GLU A 4 -8.61 0.31 11.93
N ALA A 5 -7.47 0.69 12.52
CA ALA A 5 -7.43 1.71 13.56
C ALA A 5 -7.81 3.11 13.05
N LEU A 6 -7.65 3.37 11.76
CA LEU A 6 -7.93 4.67 11.11
C LEU A 6 -7.29 5.86 11.88
N ASN A 7 -6.16 5.61 12.54
CA ASN A 7 -5.53 6.54 13.46
C ASN A 7 -4.05 6.70 13.11
N GLU A 8 -3.63 7.94 12.88
CA GLU A 8 -2.27 8.28 12.49
C GLU A 8 -1.24 7.93 13.56
N SER A 9 -1.58 8.00 14.85
CA SER A 9 -0.65 7.62 15.91
C SER A 9 -0.37 6.12 15.94
N VAL A 10 -1.37 5.29 15.58
CA VAL A 10 -1.20 3.85 15.44
C VAL A 10 -0.35 3.52 14.22
N GLU A 11 -0.55 4.25 13.11
CA GLU A 11 0.31 4.12 11.92
C GLU A 11 1.76 4.51 12.20
N GLU A 12 1.99 5.58 12.95
CA GLU A 12 3.32 6.01 13.34
C GLU A 12 4.00 4.98 14.25
N ALA A 13 3.35 4.56 15.33
CA ALA A 13 3.89 3.57 16.25
C ALA A 13 4.20 2.22 15.56
N MET A 14 3.35 1.79 14.62
CA MET A 14 3.60 0.56 13.85
C MET A 14 4.76 0.73 12.86
N CYS A 15 4.89 1.89 12.22
CA CYS A 15 6.03 2.17 11.34
C CYS A 15 7.35 2.19 12.12
N GLU A 16 7.37 2.79 13.31
CA GLU A 16 8.54 2.80 14.19
C GLU A 16 8.92 1.40 14.66
N LEU A 17 7.94 0.59 15.03
CA LEU A 17 8.15 -0.81 15.39
C LEU A 17 8.82 -1.58 14.25
N LEU A 18 8.24 -1.53 13.03
CA LEU A 18 8.80 -2.26 11.88
C LEU A 18 10.21 -1.78 11.52
N LYS A 19 10.46 -0.46 11.61
CA LYS A 19 11.79 0.10 11.42
C LYS A 19 12.79 -0.42 12.47
N SER A 20 12.37 -0.54 13.73
CA SER A 20 13.23 -1.06 14.79
C SER A 20 13.58 -2.54 14.58
N LEU A 21 12.64 -3.34 14.06
CA LEU A 21 12.85 -4.76 13.74
C LEU A 21 13.81 -4.95 12.56
N ASP A 22 13.72 -4.08 11.54
CA ASP A 22 14.66 -4.05 10.42
C ASP A 22 16.06 -3.64 10.88
N THR A 23 16.17 -2.54 11.65
CA THR A 23 17.46 -2.02 12.14
C THR A 23 18.18 -2.99 13.08
N SER A 24 17.41 -3.75 13.88
CA SER A 24 17.96 -4.79 14.77
C SER A 24 18.22 -6.12 14.07
N CYS A 25 17.98 -6.22 12.76
CA CYS A 25 18.11 -7.44 11.96
C CYS A 25 17.27 -8.61 12.49
N LEU A 26 16.22 -8.34 13.29
CA LEU A 26 15.30 -9.37 13.79
C LEU A 26 14.35 -9.86 12.70
N VAL A 27 14.01 -8.99 11.76
CA VAL A 27 13.23 -9.32 10.57
C VAL A 27 14.09 -9.07 9.34
N SER A 28 14.36 -10.13 8.57
CA SER A 28 15.10 -10.00 7.30
C SER A 28 14.30 -9.16 6.30
N PRO A 29 14.96 -8.38 5.41
CA PRO A 29 14.27 -7.66 4.35
C PRO A 29 13.36 -8.55 3.50
N THR A 30 13.75 -9.80 3.27
CA THR A 30 12.94 -10.80 2.54
C THR A 30 11.65 -11.16 3.29
N MET A 31 11.71 -11.30 4.61
CA MET A 31 10.55 -11.55 5.46
C MET A 31 9.63 -10.32 5.52
N MET A 32 10.23 -9.11 5.56
CA MET A 32 9.48 -7.87 5.50
C MET A 32 8.69 -7.76 4.19
N GLU A 33 9.35 -7.98 3.05
CA GLU A 33 8.70 -7.98 1.72
C GLU A 33 7.57 -9.01 1.64
N GLN A 34 7.79 -10.24 2.12
CA GLN A 34 6.75 -11.26 2.17
C GLN A 34 5.56 -10.88 3.06
N GLY A 35 5.82 -10.21 4.19
CA GLY A 35 4.77 -9.72 5.09
C GLY A 35 3.83 -8.73 4.40
N PHE A 36 4.39 -7.77 3.66
CA PHE A 36 3.60 -6.83 2.88
C PHE A 36 2.89 -7.49 1.70
N GLN A 37 3.53 -8.44 1.01
CA GLN A 37 2.90 -9.17 -0.09
C GLN A 37 1.65 -9.91 0.37
N ARG A 38 1.65 -10.52 1.56
CA ARG A 38 0.46 -11.16 2.14
C ARG A 38 -0.69 -10.18 2.33
N VAL A 39 -0.41 -8.95 2.79
CA VAL A 39 -1.42 -7.90 2.91
C VAL A 39 -1.98 -7.50 1.54
N TYR A 40 -1.13 -7.50 0.50
CA TYR A 40 -1.54 -7.17 -0.85
C TYR A 40 -2.47 -8.23 -1.44
N ASP A 41 -2.15 -9.50 -1.21
CA ASP A 41 -2.93 -10.65 -1.68
C ASP A 41 -4.32 -10.69 -1.01
N ASP A 42 -4.39 -10.38 0.30
CA ASP A 42 -5.64 -10.35 1.07
C ASP A 42 -6.41 -9.01 0.95
N MET A 43 -5.91 -8.06 0.16
CA MET A 43 -6.42 -6.69 0.14
C MET A 43 -7.89 -6.58 -0.30
N THR A 44 -8.35 -7.49 -1.17
CA THR A 44 -9.76 -7.52 -1.59
C THR A 44 -10.69 -7.91 -0.46
N ASP A 45 -10.25 -8.84 0.40
CA ASP A 45 -11.04 -9.35 1.52
C ASP A 45 -11.00 -8.34 2.67
N ILE A 46 -9.83 -7.77 2.98
CA ILE A 46 -9.68 -6.69 3.98
C ILE A 46 -10.59 -5.50 3.63
N ALA A 47 -10.74 -5.18 2.34
CA ALA A 47 -11.58 -4.07 1.89
C ALA A 47 -13.09 -4.30 2.03
N ILE A 48 -13.53 -5.53 2.31
CA ILE A 48 -14.94 -5.85 2.63
C ILE A 48 -15.30 -5.25 3.98
N ASP A 49 -14.43 -5.42 4.98
CA ASP A 49 -14.65 -4.91 6.33
C ASP A 49 -14.24 -3.44 6.46
N ILE A 50 -13.20 -3.02 5.71
CA ILE A 50 -12.61 -1.69 5.81
C ILE A 50 -12.69 -0.98 4.43
N PRO A 51 -13.74 -0.18 4.17
CA PRO A 51 -13.96 0.42 2.85
C PRO A 51 -12.81 1.32 2.35
N LEU A 52 -12.03 1.89 3.27
CA LEU A 52 -10.92 2.81 3.02
C LEU A 52 -9.55 2.14 3.01
N ALA A 53 -9.47 0.81 3.13
CA ALA A 53 -8.21 0.12 3.40
C ALA A 53 -7.10 0.40 2.37
N TYR A 54 -7.43 0.48 1.08
CA TYR A 54 -6.46 0.83 0.03
C TYR A 54 -5.84 2.23 0.21
N ILE A 55 -6.61 3.20 0.72
CA ILE A 55 -6.13 4.58 0.95
C ILE A 55 -5.21 4.60 2.16
N ILE A 56 -5.58 3.86 3.22
CA ILE A 56 -4.76 3.75 4.43
C ILE A 56 -3.46 3.02 4.13
N LEU A 57 -3.52 1.94 3.34
CA LEU A 57 -2.34 1.21 2.90
C LEU A 57 -1.39 2.09 2.11
N ASP A 58 -1.90 2.87 1.16
CA ASP A 58 -1.10 3.84 0.38
C ASP A 58 -0.37 4.84 1.28
N ARG A 59 -1.11 5.46 2.21
CA ARG A 59 -0.54 6.40 3.19
C ARG A 59 0.52 5.72 4.08
N PHE A 60 0.23 4.52 4.57
CA PHE A 60 1.13 3.77 5.44
C PHE A 60 2.41 3.35 4.71
N LEU A 61 2.31 2.89 3.46
CA LEU A 61 3.46 2.56 2.63
C LEU A 61 4.35 3.77 2.35
N GLN A 62 3.75 4.94 2.08
CA GLN A 62 4.53 6.18 1.93
C GLN A 62 5.30 6.53 3.20
N ARG A 63 4.70 6.32 4.38
CA ARG A 63 5.39 6.53 5.66
C ARG A 63 6.55 5.57 5.84
N CYS A 64 6.34 4.29 5.56
CA CYS A 64 7.38 3.26 5.67
C CYS A 64 8.51 3.46 4.64
N TYR A 65 8.18 3.91 3.43
CA TYR A 65 9.17 4.28 2.42
C TYR A 65 10.06 5.44 2.87
N ARG A 66 9.46 6.51 3.42
CA ARG A 66 10.20 7.62 4.02
C ARG A 66 11.07 7.17 5.21
N ALA A 67 10.63 6.16 5.94
CA ALA A 67 11.36 5.57 7.05
C ALA A 67 12.59 4.75 6.62
N GLY A 68 12.63 4.30 5.35
CA GLY A 68 13.83 3.77 4.69
C GLY A 68 14.02 2.25 4.76
N PHE A 69 13.04 1.48 5.22
CA PHE A 69 13.15 0.01 5.37
C PHE A 69 12.38 -0.79 4.31
N ILE A 70 11.78 -0.11 3.34
CA ILE A 70 10.99 -0.73 2.25
C ILE A 70 11.67 -0.50 0.90
N SER A 71 11.61 -1.52 0.03
CA SER A 71 12.16 -1.47 -1.33
C SER A 71 11.20 -0.83 -2.35
N ASP A 72 11.75 -0.23 -3.40
CA ASP A 72 10.98 0.34 -4.53
C ASP A 72 10.07 -0.70 -5.21
N LYS A 73 10.49 -1.97 -5.20
CA LYS A 73 9.72 -3.07 -5.78
C LYS A 73 8.39 -3.23 -5.07
N LEU A 74 8.38 -3.12 -3.75
CA LEU A 74 7.18 -3.27 -2.94
C LEU A 74 6.15 -2.17 -3.22
N ILE A 75 6.61 -0.94 -3.45
CA ILE A 75 5.73 0.20 -3.78
C ILE A 75 5.14 0.02 -5.17
N LYS A 76 5.94 -0.41 -6.15
CA LYS A 76 5.47 -0.67 -7.51
C LYS A 76 4.42 -1.79 -7.57
N ASN A 77 4.49 -2.74 -6.64
CA ASN A 77 3.56 -3.87 -6.55
C ASN A 77 2.30 -3.58 -5.75
N GLN A 78 2.12 -2.36 -5.21
CA GLN A 78 0.96 -2.02 -4.40
C GLN A 78 -0.35 -2.25 -5.18
N PRO A 79 -1.32 -3.00 -4.62
CA PRO A 79 -2.57 -3.27 -5.29
C PRO A 79 -3.42 -1.99 -5.36
N THR A 80 -3.99 -1.73 -6.53
CA THR A 80 -4.95 -0.63 -6.71
C THR A 80 -6.35 -1.20 -6.74
N ARG A 81 -7.30 -0.58 -6.02
CA ARG A 81 -8.70 -0.99 -6.10
C ARG A 81 -9.21 -0.80 -7.53
N GLY A 82 -9.35 -1.90 -8.26
CA GLY A 82 -10.01 -1.93 -9.57
C GLY A 82 -11.46 -1.51 -9.39
N ARG A 83 -11.75 -0.21 -9.54
CA ARG A 83 -13.14 0.26 -9.55
C ARG A 83 -13.77 -0.32 -10.81
N LYS A 84 -14.61 -1.36 -10.67
CA LYS A 84 -15.55 -1.81 -11.71
C LYS A 84 -16.45 -0.63 -12.02
N ARG A 85 -15.99 0.23 -12.93
CA ARG A 85 -16.84 1.16 -13.63
C ARG A 85 -17.64 0.27 -14.56
N PHE A 86 -18.77 -0.22 -14.07
CA PHE A 86 -19.83 -0.62 -14.98
C PHE A 86 -20.08 0.63 -15.83
N VAL A 87 -19.74 0.53 -17.10
CA VAL A 87 -20.04 1.55 -18.08
C VAL A 87 -21.55 1.77 -18.03
N SER A 88 -22.00 3.02 -17.87
CA SER A 88 -23.30 3.37 -18.45
C SER A 88 -23.16 3.05 -19.94
N GLU A 89 -24.14 2.36 -20.51
CA GLU A 89 -24.17 1.62 -21.78
C GLU A 89 -23.48 2.20 -23.05
N GLY A 90 -22.87 3.40 -23.03
CA GLY A 90 -22.40 4.13 -24.20
C GLY A 90 -20.88 4.20 -24.50
N ASP A 91 -19.97 3.57 -23.76
CA ASP A 91 -18.51 3.75 -23.97
C ASP A 91 -17.70 2.47 -24.21
N GLY A 92 -18.29 1.47 -24.86
CA GLY A 92 -17.56 0.40 -25.56
C GLY A 92 -16.68 -0.53 -24.72
N GLY A 93 -16.68 -0.44 -23.39
CA GLY A 93 -15.99 -1.40 -22.52
C GLY A 93 -14.46 -1.42 -22.68
N LEU A 94 -13.82 -0.31 -23.11
CA LEU A 94 -12.36 -0.25 -23.09
C LEU A 94 -11.89 -0.26 -21.63
N PHE A 95 -11.35 -1.41 -21.19
CA PHE A 95 -10.68 -1.51 -19.89
C PHE A 95 -9.55 -0.50 -19.85
N LYS A 96 -9.62 0.44 -18.90
CA LYS A 96 -8.49 1.35 -18.66
C LYS A 96 -7.28 0.48 -18.29
N PRO A 97 -6.12 0.65 -18.96
CA PRO A 97 -4.94 -0.17 -18.66
C PRO A 97 -4.63 -0.05 -17.16
N GLN A 98 -4.30 -1.18 -16.53
CA GLN A 98 -4.05 -1.31 -15.09
C GLN A 98 -2.96 -0.34 -14.58
N ASN A 99 -2.16 0.20 -15.49
CA ASN A 99 -1.03 1.05 -15.23
C ASN A 99 -1.51 2.51 -15.20
N MET A 100 -2.14 2.90 -14.09
CA MET A 100 -2.21 4.33 -13.76
C MET A 100 -0.78 4.84 -13.66
N GLN A 101 -0.37 5.72 -14.57
CA GLN A 101 0.93 6.38 -14.49
C GLN A 101 1.09 6.97 -13.08
N MET A 102 2.16 6.54 -12.41
CA MET A 102 2.64 7.16 -11.17
C MET A 102 2.60 8.67 -11.34
N ARG A 103 2.03 9.39 -10.37
CA ARG A 103 2.20 10.85 -10.31
C ARG A 103 3.70 11.12 -10.29
N GLU A 104 4.23 11.74 -11.33
CA GLU A 104 5.60 12.22 -11.32
C GLU A 104 5.71 13.24 -10.19
N PHE A 105 6.38 12.84 -9.12
CA PHE A 105 6.76 13.78 -8.07
C PHE A 105 8.04 14.45 -8.52
N ASN A 106 7.88 15.68 -9.00
CA ASN A 106 8.96 16.62 -9.22
C ASN A 106 10.00 16.52 -8.11
N LYS A 107 11.24 16.18 -8.50
CA LYS A 107 12.42 16.54 -7.74
C LYS A 107 12.48 18.07 -7.72
N GLN A 108 11.91 18.70 -6.70
CA GLN A 108 12.28 20.06 -6.38
C GLN A 108 13.47 19.99 -5.42
N VAL A 109 14.52 20.66 -5.91
CA VAL A 109 15.83 20.92 -5.31
C VAL A 109 15.70 21.47 -3.89
#